data_AF-A0A3R7N782-F1
#
_entry.id   AF-A0A3R7N782-F1
#
_cell.length_a   1.000
_cell.length_b   1.000
_cell.length_c   1.000
_cell.angle_alpha   90.00
_cell.angle_beta   90.00
_cell.angle_gamma   90.00
#
_symmetry.space_group_name_H-M   'P 1'
#
loop_
_entity.id
_entity.type
_entity.pdbx_description
1 polymer ?
#
loop_
_entity_poly.entity_id
_entity_poly.type
_entity_poly.pdbx_seq_one_letter_code
_entity_poly.pdbx_strand_id
1 'polypeptide(L)'
;MNGTQIGVLVAMCVVFLLVASLLVFILLRLGRQRRADQKSTDAEAQEGSGRVLHFFDLFRTPRSLDLQAMSITDAKSLQSALAAACGMPDGTSLTLLCVDEVGRSVVMDLDRLVFPDEQLELRMRHTEGRPLLLAEEDKPLTPTPATYQQEVPVRQNYNTEIDVTYARDGGRLPRLGGASQTACSNGAVPPPVILPLSSRISSATPVSITAARYVVQGGGGALGKDAAAFVEAAMMGSTRCTVTLPYGARVIVEPNARAAWLLDENNRSAGAPLLREAAEAVRYTVDNMSSVQWCPYTRPFYLPPGRWCIRAESSTADHRCIETVSRVFTVDIVPQNR
;
A
#
# COMPACT_ATOMS: atom_id res chain seq x y z
N MET A 1 -39.31 11.27 -57.35
CA MET A 1 -39.08 12.42 -56.45
C MET A 1 -38.72 13.60 -57.31
N ASN A 2 -39.57 14.62 -57.36
CA ASN A 2 -39.35 15.77 -58.25
C ASN A 2 -38.18 16.60 -57.69
N GLY A 3 -37.37 17.24 -58.55
CA GLY A 3 -36.19 18.00 -58.12
C GLY A 3 -36.48 19.05 -57.04
N THR A 4 -37.71 19.54 -57.00
CA THR A 4 -38.25 20.41 -55.94
C THR A 4 -38.35 19.72 -54.58
N GLN A 5 -38.76 18.45 -54.50
CA GLN A 5 -38.80 17.70 -53.23
C GLN A 5 -37.39 17.42 -52.69
N ILE A 6 -36.42 17.16 -53.57
CA ILE A 6 -35.02 16.96 -53.17
C ILE A 6 -34.44 18.28 -52.67
N GLY A 7 -34.72 19.39 -53.35
CA GLY A 7 -34.31 20.73 -52.90
C GLY A 7 -34.88 21.09 -51.53
N VAL A 8 -36.14 20.77 -51.27
CA VAL A 8 -36.78 21.00 -49.95
C VAL A 8 -36.15 20.12 -48.87
N LEU A 9 -35.84 18.85 -49.16
CA LEU A 9 -35.20 17.94 -48.20
C LEU A 9 -33.79 18.43 -47.83
N VAL A 10 -32.99 18.85 -48.82
CA VAL A 10 -31.63 19.37 -48.58
C VAL A 10 -31.70 20.67 -47.78
N ALA A 11 -32.63 21.57 -48.12
CA ALA A 11 -32.84 22.80 -47.35
C ALA A 11 -33.22 22.51 -45.89
N MET A 12 -34.10 21.53 -45.63
CA MET A 12 -34.42 21.09 -44.27
C MET A 12 -33.21 20.54 -43.52
N CYS A 13 -32.38 19.73 -44.16
CA CYS A 13 -31.18 19.17 -43.53
C CYS A 13 -30.17 20.27 -43.14
N VAL A 14 -29.96 21.26 -44.02
CA VAL A 14 -29.04 22.38 -43.73
C VAL A 14 -29.56 23.23 -42.57
N VAL A 15 -30.85 23.54 -42.57
CA VAL A 15 -31.48 24.28 -41.45
C VAL A 15 -31.38 23.48 -40.16
N PHE A 16 -31.61 22.16 -40.20
CA PHE A 16 -31.50 21.31 -39.02
C PHE A 16 -30.07 21.28 -38.45
N LEU A 17 -29.05 21.15 -39.31
CA LEU A 17 -27.65 21.16 -38.88
C LEU A 17 -27.24 22.51 -38.28
N LEU A 18 -27.71 23.62 -38.85
CA LEU A 18 -27.47 24.96 -38.28
C LEU A 18 -28.12 25.10 -36.91
N VAL A 19 -29.38 24.70 -36.76
CA VAL A 19 -30.10 24.74 -35.47
C VAL A 19 -29.45 23.82 -34.44
N ALA A 20 -29.03 22.62 -34.83
CA ALA A 20 -28.33 21.68 -33.95
C ALA A 20 -26.97 22.22 -33.50
N SER A 21 -26.20 22.83 -34.41
CA SER A 21 -24.92 23.45 -34.07
C SER A 21 -25.08 24.64 -33.12
N LEU A 22 -26.12 25.45 -33.33
CA LEU A 22 -26.47 26.57 -32.45
C LEU A 22 -26.89 26.05 -31.06
N LEU A 23 -27.69 24.97 -31.01
CA LEU A 23 -28.06 24.31 -29.75
C LEU A 23 -26.84 23.76 -29.01
N VAL A 24 -25.91 23.09 -29.70
CA VAL A 24 -24.67 22.60 -29.09
C VAL A 24 -23.80 23.75 -28.60
N PHE A 25 -23.70 24.83 -29.36
CA PHE A 25 -22.96 26.03 -28.94
C PHE A 25 -23.59 26.73 -27.74
N ILE A 26 -24.93 26.82 -27.72
CA ILE A 26 -25.71 27.34 -26.58
C ILE A 26 -25.52 26.41 -25.37
N LEU A 27 -25.56 25.08 -25.52
CA LEU A 27 -25.32 24.12 -24.44
C LEU A 27 -23.87 24.15 -23.93
N LEU A 28 -22.88 24.36 -24.80
CA LEU A 28 -21.49 24.54 -24.42
C LEU A 28 -21.26 25.88 -23.72
N ARG A 29 -21.94 26.96 -24.15
CA ARG A 29 -21.92 28.25 -23.47
C ARG A 29 -22.67 28.20 -22.15
N LEU A 30 -23.85 27.61 -22.06
CA LEU A 30 -24.56 27.37 -20.80
C LEU A 30 -23.80 26.40 -19.89
N GLY A 31 -23.08 25.41 -20.40
CA GLY A 31 -22.23 24.51 -19.62
C GLY A 31 -20.97 25.20 -19.09
N ARG A 32 -20.39 26.12 -19.88
CA ARG A 32 -19.25 26.95 -19.44
C ARG A 32 -19.68 28.09 -18.52
N GLN A 33 -20.86 28.67 -18.75
CA GLN A 33 -21.42 29.75 -17.94
C GLN A 33 -22.02 29.19 -16.64
N ARG A 34 -22.59 27.97 -16.61
CA ARG A 34 -22.86 27.27 -15.34
C ARG A 34 -21.58 26.91 -14.59
N ARG A 35 -20.48 26.55 -15.28
CA ARG A 35 -19.16 26.38 -14.63
C ARG A 35 -18.49 27.69 -14.21
N ALA A 36 -18.95 28.85 -14.70
CA ALA A 36 -18.42 30.16 -14.36
C ALA A 36 -19.29 30.88 -13.31
N ASP A 37 -20.62 30.72 -13.37
CA ASP A 37 -21.58 31.25 -12.39
C ASP A 37 -21.69 30.33 -11.15
N GLN A 38 -21.41 29.02 -11.24
CA GLN A 38 -21.09 28.18 -10.06
C GLN A 38 -19.70 28.52 -9.48
N LYS A 39 -18.93 29.34 -10.21
CA LYS A 39 -17.62 29.89 -9.80
C LYS A 39 -17.71 31.35 -9.36
N SER A 40 -18.89 32.01 -9.40
CA SER A 40 -19.05 33.41 -8.96
C SER A 40 -20.32 33.73 -8.17
N THR A 41 -21.25 32.79 -7.98
CA THR A 41 -22.56 33.05 -7.32
C THR A 41 -22.92 32.05 -6.21
N ASP A 42 -21.92 31.57 -5.47
CA ASP A 42 -22.06 31.20 -4.03
C ASP A 42 -21.03 32.01 -3.19
N ALA A 43 -20.56 33.14 -3.74
CA ALA A 43 -19.65 34.07 -3.09
C ALA A 43 -20.35 35.01 -2.08
N GLU A 44 -21.64 34.85 -1.83
CA GLU A 44 -22.41 35.69 -0.89
C GLU A 44 -23.51 34.89 -0.17
N ALA A 45 -23.17 33.83 0.56
CA ALA A 45 -24.01 33.33 1.65
C ALA A 45 -23.18 32.52 2.65
N GLN A 46 -22.99 33.11 3.83
CA GLN A 46 -22.40 32.54 5.04
C GLN A 46 -20.87 32.37 5.03
N GLU A 47 -20.21 33.40 5.58
CA GLU A 47 -18.96 33.25 6.32
C GLU A 47 -19.04 32.04 7.26
N GLY A 48 -18.49 30.90 6.81
CA GLY A 48 -18.32 29.70 7.61
C GLY A 48 -18.85 28.43 6.97
N SER A 49 -18.16 27.89 5.96
CA SER A 49 -18.16 26.44 5.70
C SER A 49 -17.11 26.06 4.64
N GLY A 50 -15.82 26.23 4.96
CA GLY A 50 -14.74 25.65 4.16
C GLY A 50 -14.60 24.12 4.32
N ARG A 51 -15.54 23.47 5.01
CA ARG A 51 -15.35 22.14 5.62
C ARG A 51 -16.46 21.15 5.24
N VAL A 52 -16.93 21.19 3.99
CA VAL A 52 -17.92 20.25 3.46
C VAL A 52 -17.24 19.07 2.77
N LEU A 53 -17.57 17.87 3.23
CA LEU A 53 -17.12 16.62 2.63
C LEU A 53 -18.10 16.18 1.54
N HIS A 54 -17.61 15.96 0.32
CA HIS A 54 -18.41 15.44 -0.79
C HIS A 54 -18.10 13.97 -1.08
N PHE A 55 -19.14 13.14 -1.14
CA PHE A 55 -19.00 11.72 -1.42
C PHE A 55 -20.21 11.16 -2.17
N PHE A 56 -20.06 9.96 -2.71
CA PHE A 56 -21.09 9.16 -3.32
C PHE A 56 -21.46 8.01 -2.38
N ASP A 57 -22.75 7.82 -2.12
CA ASP A 57 -23.23 6.68 -1.34
C ASP A 57 -23.05 5.34 -2.10
N LEU A 58 -23.41 4.22 -1.47
CA LEU A 58 -23.31 2.88 -2.08
C LEU A 58 -24.10 2.75 -3.39
N PHE A 59 -25.11 3.60 -3.61
CA PHE A 59 -25.91 3.66 -4.83
C PHE A 59 -25.41 4.71 -5.83
N ARG A 60 -24.22 5.28 -5.58
CA ARG A 60 -23.61 6.37 -6.36
C ARG A 60 -24.42 7.66 -6.39
N THR A 61 -25.24 7.90 -5.37
CA THR A 61 -25.93 9.18 -5.21
C THR A 61 -24.98 10.19 -4.57
N PRO A 62 -24.82 11.40 -5.13
CA PRO A 62 -23.98 12.42 -4.53
C PRO A 62 -24.58 12.89 -3.20
N ARG A 63 -23.74 12.97 -2.17
CA ARG A 63 -24.03 13.42 -0.81
C ARG A 63 -22.96 14.43 -0.38
N SER A 64 -23.34 15.31 0.53
CA SER A 64 -22.43 16.28 1.14
C SER A 64 -22.65 16.33 2.64
N LEU A 65 -21.58 16.51 3.40
CA LEU A 65 -21.61 16.49 4.85
C LEU A 65 -20.77 17.63 5.40
N ASP A 66 -21.40 18.55 6.13
CA ASP A 66 -20.70 19.68 6.74
C ASP A 66 -20.03 19.22 8.05
N LEU A 67 -18.70 19.13 8.01
CA LEU A 67 -17.91 18.66 9.16
C LEU A 67 -17.90 19.67 10.31
N GLN A 68 -18.06 20.96 10.02
CA GLN A 68 -18.06 22.02 11.03
C GLN A 68 -19.41 22.08 11.74
N ALA A 69 -20.52 22.06 10.99
CA ALA A 69 -21.86 22.05 11.56
C ALA A 69 -22.10 20.80 12.43
N MET A 70 -21.52 19.66 12.03
CA MET A 70 -21.63 18.39 12.76
C MET A 70 -20.52 18.16 13.80
N SER A 71 -19.58 19.10 13.96
CA SER A 71 -18.44 19.00 14.90
C SER A 71 -17.63 17.70 14.78
N ILE A 72 -17.42 17.23 13.54
CA ILE A 72 -16.73 15.97 13.27
C ILE A 72 -15.22 16.21 13.27
N THR A 73 -14.50 15.49 14.13
CA THR A 73 -13.04 15.64 14.30
C THR A 73 -12.27 14.32 14.29
N ASP A 74 -13.00 13.19 14.26
CA ASP A 74 -12.49 11.83 14.37
C ASP A 74 -13.21 10.88 13.40
N ALA A 75 -12.56 9.77 13.04
CA ALA A 75 -13.11 8.77 12.14
C ALA A 75 -14.44 8.19 12.64
N LYS A 76 -14.60 8.02 13.95
CA LYS A 76 -15.80 7.41 14.53
C LYS A 76 -17.02 8.31 14.38
N SER A 77 -16.91 9.60 14.72
CA SER A 77 -17.99 10.57 14.45
C SER A 77 -18.27 10.71 12.95
N LEU A 78 -17.24 10.65 12.10
CA LEU A 78 -17.45 10.67 10.65
C LEU A 78 -18.22 9.43 10.17
N GLN A 79 -17.86 8.23 10.61
CA GLN A 79 -18.55 6.99 10.24
C GLN A 79 -20.02 7.01 10.67
N SER A 80 -20.32 7.47 11.89
CA SER A 80 -21.69 7.66 12.37
C SER A 80 -22.45 8.68 11.51
N ALA A 81 -21.81 9.79 11.13
CA ALA A 81 -22.44 10.79 10.28
C ALA A 81 -22.68 10.28 8.85
N LEU A 82 -21.76 9.49 8.29
CA LEU A 82 -21.92 8.82 6.99
C LEU A 82 -23.04 7.78 7.03
N ALA A 83 -23.11 6.98 8.10
CA ALA A 83 -24.17 5.99 8.30
C ALA A 83 -25.54 6.67 8.38
N ALA A 84 -25.66 7.73 9.17
CA ALA A 84 -26.87 8.54 9.27
C ALA A 84 -27.26 9.17 7.93
N ALA A 85 -26.30 9.73 7.19
CA ALA A 85 -26.55 10.33 5.87
C ALA A 85 -27.00 9.32 4.81
N CYS A 86 -26.64 8.04 4.97
CA CYS A 86 -27.00 6.96 4.06
C CYS A 86 -28.15 6.07 4.56
N GLY A 87 -28.72 6.35 5.74
CA GLY A 87 -29.78 5.54 6.36
C GLY A 87 -29.32 4.15 6.82
N MET A 88 -28.03 3.99 7.13
CA MET A 88 -27.42 2.75 7.59
C MET A 88 -27.39 2.70 9.14
N PRO A 89 -27.39 1.49 9.76
CA PRO A 89 -27.31 1.37 11.21
C PRO A 89 -25.94 1.82 11.75
N ASP A 90 -25.97 2.47 12.92
CA ASP A 90 -24.76 2.90 13.63
C ASP A 90 -23.90 1.68 14.01
N GLY A 91 -22.62 1.70 13.62
CA GLY A 91 -21.69 0.59 13.83
C GLY A 91 -21.42 -0.26 12.58
N THR A 92 -21.99 0.12 11.43
CA THR A 92 -21.51 -0.37 10.13
C THR A 92 -20.10 0.18 9.91
N SER A 93 -19.11 -0.68 9.71
CA SER A 93 -17.74 -0.24 9.43
C SER A 93 -17.70 0.36 8.03
N LEU A 94 -17.87 1.68 7.93
CA LEU A 94 -17.88 2.41 6.67
C LEU A 94 -16.52 3.04 6.42
N THR A 95 -16.11 3.05 5.17
CA THR A 95 -14.90 3.72 4.70
C THR A 95 -15.16 4.55 3.45
N LEU A 96 -14.28 5.48 3.15
CA LEU A 96 -14.33 6.31 1.95
C LEU A 96 -13.17 5.95 1.03
N LEU A 97 -13.44 5.83 -0.25
CA LEU A 97 -12.47 5.53 -1.29
C LEU A 97 -12.25 6.76 -2.17
N CYS A 98 -11.00 7.11 -2.45
CA CYS A 98 -10.67 8.08 -3.49
C CYS A 98 -10.32 7.34 -4.79
N VAL A 99 -10.83 7.78 -5.93
CA VAL A 99 -10.46 7.21 -7.23
C VAL A 99 -9.30 8.03 -7.80
N ASP A 100 -8.18 7.37 -8.08
CA ASP A 100 -7.02 8.01 -8.71
C ASP A 100 -7.26 8.31 -10.21
N GLU A 101 -6.33 9.01 -10.85
CA GLU A 101 -6.43 9.37 -12.28
C GLU A 101 -6.39 8.16 -13.22
N VAL A 102 -5.98 7.01 -12.70
CA VAL A 102 -5.88 5.73 -13.42
C VAL A 102 -7.12 4.86 -13.16
N GLY A 103 -8.09 5.35 -12.37
CA GLY A 103 -9.34 4.66 -12.05
C GLY A 103 -9.24 3.65 -10.90
N ARG A 104 -8.16 3.65 -10.11
CA ARG A 104 -8.00 2.76 -8.94
C ARG A 104 -8.58 3.41 -7.70
N SER A 105 -9.33 2.62 -6.92
CA SER A 105 -9.90 3.06 -5.64
C SER A 105 -8.89 2.87 -4.50
N VAL A 106 -8.57 3.95 -3.80
CA VAL A 106 -7.67 3.98 -2.63
C VAL A 106 -8.50 4.25 -1.38
N VAL A 107 -8.39 3.40 -0.37
CA VAL A 107 -9.06 3.58 0.92
C VAL A 107 -8.47 4.81 1.63
N MET A 108 -9.33 5.73 2.05
CA MET A 108 -8.97 6.92 2.79
C MET A 108 -8.90 6.63 4.28
N ASP A 109 -7.85 7.17 4.91
CA ASP A 109 -7.75 7.25 6.35
C ASP A 109 -8.72 8.35 6.83
N LEU A 110 -9.82 7.94 7.46
CA LEU A 110 -10.89 8.83 7.90
C LEU A 110 -10.42 9.80 8.98
N ASP A 111 -9.55 9.37 9.90
CA ASP A 111 -9.00 10.22 10.96
C ASP A 111 -8.18 11.34 10.35
N ARG A 112 -7.34 11.02 9.35
CA ARG A 112 -6.58 12.03 8.60
C ARG A 112 -7.43 12.90 7.70
N LEU A 113 -8.57 12.42 7.22
CA LEU A 113 -9.44 13.19 6.33
C LEU A 113 -10.11 14.35 7.08
N VAL A 114 -10.57 14.10 8.30
CA VAL A 114 -11.31 15.08 9.13
C VAL A 114 -10.46 15.78 10.18
N PHE A 115 -9.17 15.45 10.28
CA PHE A 115 -8.27 16.04 11.27
C PHE A 115 -8.28 17.57 11.20
N PRO A 116 -8.50 18.30 12.32
CA PRO A 116 -8.65 19.74 12.32
C PRO A 116 -7.28 20.45 12.20
N ASP A 117 -6.67 20.39 11.03
CA ASP A 117 -5.45 21.11 10.67
C ASP A 117 -5.73 22.26 9.69
N GLU A 118 -4.69 23.05 9.40
CA GLU A 118 -4.72 24.13 8.40
C GLU A 118 -5.00 23.62 6.97
N GLN A 119 -4.89 22.31 6.73
CA GLN A 119 -5.11 21.67 5.44
C GLN A 119 -6.52 21.09 5.26
N LEU A 120 -7.34 21.08 6.32
CA LEU A 120 -8.68 20.50 6.30
C LEU A 120 -9.54 21.10 5.18
N GLU A 121 -9.53 22.42 5.03
CA GLU A 121 -10.28 23.09 3.96
C GLU A 121 -9.80 22.70 2.57
N LEU A 122 -8.48 22.52 2.41
CA LEU A 122 -7.90 22.10 1.15
C LEU A 122 -8.27 20.65 0.81
N ARG A 123 -8.33 19.76 1.81
CA ARG A 123 -8.81 18.39 1.65
C ARG A 123 -10.30 18.37 1.26
N MET A 124 -11.12 19.20 1.89
CA MET A 124 -12.56 19.27 1.61
C MET A 124 -12.84 19.78 0.19
N ARG A 125 -12.15 20.85 -0.23
CA ARG A 125 -12.19 21.33 -1.63
C ARG A 125 -11.73 20.27 -2.63
N HIS A 126 -10.79 19.40 -2.27
CA HIS A 126 -10.39 18.30 -3.14
C HIS A 126 -11.52 17.28 -3.33
N THR A 127 -12.34 17.03 -2.30
CA THR A 127 -13.52 16.15 -2.42
C THR A 127 -14.63 16.73 -3.29
N GLU A 128 -14.74 18.06 -3.39
CA GLU A 128 -15.67 18.72 -4.31
C GLU A 128 -15.35 18.41 -5.79
N GLY A 129 -14.06 18.46 -6.16
CA GLY A 129 -13.60 18.14 -7.52
C GLY A 129 -13.52 16.64 -7.81
N ARG A 130 -13.29 15.82 -6.77
CA ARG A 130 -13.22 14.35 -6.85
C ARG A 130 -13.96 13.75 -5.66
N PRO A 131 -15.29 13.57 -5.77
CA PRO A 131 -16.09 13.03 -4.66
C PRO A 131 -15.62 11.63 -4.30
N LEU A 132 -15.52 11.37 -3.00
CA LEU A 132 -15.12 10.06 -2.47
C LEU A 132 -16.26 9.06 -2.66
N LEU A 133 -15.97 7.75 -2.65
CA LEU A 133 -16.97 6.69 -2.74
C LEU A 133 -17.11 6.00 -1.39
N LEU A 134 -18.33 5.84 -0.91
CA LEU A 134 -18.59 5.06 0.31
C LEU A 134 -18.42 3.56 0.03
N ALA A 135 -17.76 2.85 0.94
CA ALA A 135 -17.60 1.40 0.92
C ALA A 135 -17.73 0.80 2.33
N GLU A 136 -18.04 -0.49 2.41
CA GLU A 136 -18.14 -1.25 3.67
C GLU A 136 -16.82 -2.00 3.93
N GLU A 137 -16.35 -1.99 5.18
CA GLU A 137 -15.11 -2.62 5.64
C GLU A 137 -15.42 -4.04 6.17
N ASP A 138 -14.85 -5.06 5.54
CA ASP A 138 -15.06 -6.47 5.90
C ASP A 138 -14.51 -6.77 7.32
N LYS A 139 -15.42 -7.13 8.23
CA LYS A 139 -15.19 -7.35 9.66
C LYS A 139 -14.36 -8.62 9.95
N PRO A 140 -13.23 -8.57 10.69
CA PRO A 140 -12.58 -9.77 11.20
C PRO A 140 -13.34 -10.35 12.41
N LEU A 141 -13.57 -11.67 12.37
CA LEU A 141 -14.23 -12.46 13.40
C LEU A 141 -13.41 -12.48 14.71
N THR A 142 -14.04 -12.07 15.82
CA THR A 142 -13.49 -12.07 17.18
C THR A 142 -13.29 -13.50 17.73
N PRO A 143 -12.17 -13.82 18.42
CA PRO A 143 -12.08 -15.01 19.26
C PRO A 143 -12.30 -14.71 20.75
N THR A 144 -13.07 -15.60 21.37
CA THR A 144 -13.48 -15.71 22.79
C THR A 144 -12.28 -15.90 23.76
N PRO A 145 -12.33 -15.40 25.01
CA PRO A 145 -11.19 -15.41 25.94
C PRO A 145 -10.99 -16.76 26.61
N ALA A 146 -9.72 -17.21 26.71
CA ALA A 146 -9.32 -18.32 27.57
C ALA A 146 -8.31 -17.83 28.61
N THR A 147 -8.69 -17.97 29.88
CA THR A 147 -7.91 -17.66 31.07
C THR A 147 -6.62 -18.48 31.14
N TYR A 148 -5.48 -17.84 31.44
CA TYR A 148 -4.28 -18.52 31.92
C TYR A 148 -3.67 -17.80 33.12
N GLN A 149 -3.32 -18.61 34.12
CA GLN A 149 -2.67 -18.24 35.38
C GLN A 149 -1.24 -17.75 35.18
N GLN A 150 -0.85 -16.81 36.03
CA GLN A 150 0.40 -16.09 36.03
C GLN A 150 1.47 -16.81 36.87
N GLU A 151 2.56 -17.24 36.22
CA GLU A 151 3.85 -17.48 36.88
C GLU A 151 4.88 -16.48 36.35
N VAL A 152 5.47 -15.71 37.26
CA VAL A 152 6.49 -14.69 36.99
C VAL A 152 7.88 -15.32 37.15
N PRO A 153 8.80 -15.13 36.19
CA PRO A 153 10.04 -14.45 36.57
C PRO A 153 10.62 -13.45 35.55
N VAL A 154 11.15 -12.37 36.14
CA VAL A 154 12.32 -11.56 35.78
C VAL A 154 12.26 -10.63 34.55
N ARG A 155 12.31 -9.33 34.89
CA ARG A 155 12.39 -8.15 34.03
C ARG A 155 13.43 -8.28 32.90
N GLN A 156 12.97 -8.17 31.66
CA GLN A 156 13.74 -7.61 30.56
C GLN A 156 12.90 -6.52 29.89
N ASN A 157 13.39 -5.29 30.03
CA ASN A 157 12.90 -4.12 29.30
C ASN A 157 13.22 -4.25 27.80
N TYR A 158 12.46 -3.50 27.00
CA TYR A 158 12.43 -3.39 25.53
C TYR A 158 11.40 -4.29 24.83
N ASN A 159 10.13 -3.85 24.81
CA ASN A 159 9.13 -4.32 23.86
C ASN A 159 8.78 -3.20 22.86
N THR A 160 9.44 -3.20 21.70
CA THR A 160 8.85 -2.69 20.45
C THR A 160 8.07 -3.83 19.83
N GLU A 161 6.75 -3.71 19.89
CA GLU A 161 5.75 -4.61 19.33
C GLU A 161 5.90 -4.65 17.79
N ILE A 162 6.19 -5.83 17.27
CA ILE A 162 6.22 -6.12 15.82
C ILE A 162 4.78 -6.42 15.42
N ASP A 163 4.12 -5.45 14.79
CA ASP A 163 2.85 -5.72 14.12
C ASP A 163 3.12 -5.83 12.61
N VAL A 164 3.29 -7.07 12.16
CA VAL A 164 3.27 -7.42 10.74
C VAL A 164 2.14 -8.42 10.58
N THR A 165 1.02 -7.94 10.04
CA THR A 165 -0.09 -8.79 9.61
C THR A 165 0.37 -9.58 8.39
N TYR A 166 0.76 -10.84 8.60
CA TYR A 166 1.04 -11.76 7.50
C TYR A 166 -0.28 -12.43 7.09
N ALA A 167 -0.63 -12.31 5.81
CA ALA A 167 -1.54 -13.27 5.20
C ALA A 167 -0.86 -14.65 5.26
N ARG A 168 -1.49 -15.57 5.98
CA ARG A 168 -1.04 -16.95 6.17
C ARG A 168 -1.14 -17.69 4.84
N ASP A 169 -0.06 -17.71 4.07
CA ASP A 169 0.06 -18.70 2.99
C ASP A 169 0.65 -19.99 3.58
N GLY A 170 -0.17 -21.04 3.59
CA GLY A 170 0.10 -22.31 4.24
C GLY A 170 1.10 -23.18 3.47
N GLY A 171 2.34 -22.72 3.32
CA GLY A 171 3.43 -23.50 2.73
C GLY A 171 4.09 -24.42 3.75
N ARG A 172 3.61 -25.66 3.87
CA ARG A 172 4.35 -26.74 4.56
C ARG A 172 5.62 -27.04 3.75
N LEU A 173 6.80 -27.07 4.38
CA LEU A 173 7.94 -27.78 3.81
C LEU A 173 7.54 -29.26 3.61
N PRO A 174 7.77 -29.87 2.43
CA PRO A 174 7.62 -31.30 2.27
C PRO A 174 8.54 -32.00 3.27
N ARG A 175 7.99 -32.98 4.00
CA ARG A 175 8.77 -33.88 4.85
C ARG A 175 9.93 -34.45 4.03
N LEU A 176 11.11 -34.54 4.65
CA LEU A 176 12.20 -35.37 4.16
C LEU A 176 11.66 -36.81 4.00
N GLY A 177 11.36 -37.19 2.76
CA GLY A 177 10.87 -38.52 2.41
C GLY A 177 9.57 -38.50 1.62
N GLY A 178 9.67 -38.73 0.31
CA GLY A 178 8.55 -39.17 -0.53
C GLY A 178 8.16 -38.23 -1.67
N ALA A 179 8.82 -38.43 -2.81
CA ALA A 179 8.34 -38.35 -4.20
C ALA A 179 7.53 -37.14 -4.75
N SER A 180 7.96 -36.77 -5.97
CA SER A 180 7.33 -35.94 -7.01
C SER A 180 7.55 -34.43 -6.95
N GLN A 181 8.74 -34.08 -7.44
CA GLN A 181 9.20 -32.79 -7.90
C GLN A 181 8.27 -32.21 -8.98
N THR A 182 7.82 -30.97 -8.80
CA THR A 182 7.76 -30.04 -9.94
C THR A 182 8.96 -29.12 -9.80
N ALA A 183 9.99 -29.43 -10.58
CA ALA A 183 11.11 -28.55 -10.81
C ALA A 183 10.58 -27.28 -11.51
N CYS A 184 10.50 -26.17 -10.78
CA CYS A 184 10.47 -24.85 -11.42
C CYS A 184 11.89 -24.32 -11.51
N SER A 185 12.74 -25.05 -12.25
CA SER A 185 13.96 -24.49 -12.83
C SER A 185 13.63 -23.99 -14.23
N ASN A 186 13.62 -22.66 -14.40
CA ASN A 186 14.09 -21.93 -15.58
C ASN A 186 13.78 -20.44 -15.37
N GLY A 187 14.78 -19.66 -14.95
CA GLY A 187 14.73 -18.18 -14.99
C GLY A 187 14.32 -17.43 -13.71
N ALA A 188 13.98 -18.11 -12.61
CA ALA A 188 13.54 -17.40 -11.39
C ALA A 188 14.70 -16.64 -10.71
N VAL A 189 14.76 -15.32 -10.91
CA VAL A 189 15.62 -14.38 -10.18
C VAL A 189 15.14 -14.32 -8.72
N PRO A 190 16.04 -14.30 -7.72
CA PRO A 190 15.59 -14.23 -6.33
C PRO A 190 14.89 -12.88 -6.06
N PRO A 191 13.76 -12.88 -5.34
CA PRO A 191 13.03 -11.65 -5.05
C PRO A 191 13.88 -10.72 -4.18
N PRO A 192 13.82 -9.39 -4.40
CA PRO A 192 14.54 -8.45 -3.56
C PRO A 192 13.95 -8.43 -2.14
N VAL A 193 14.83 -8.17 -1.18
CA VAL A 193 14.57 -8.02 0.25
C VAL A 193 15.11 -6.66 0.67
N ILE A 194 14.25 -5.83 1.25
CA ILE A 194 14.61 -4.51 1.78
C ILE A 194 14.77 -4.63 3.29
N LEU A 195 15.95 -4.29 3.80
CA LEU A 195 16.36 -4.36 5.21
C LEU A 195 16.55 -2.95 5.79
N PRO A 196 16.34 -2.74 7.11
CA PRO A 196 15.99 -3.74 8.13
C PRO A 196 14.53 -4.21 8.02
N LEU A 197 14.22 -5.40 8.55
CA LEU A 197 12.85 -5.97 8.54
C LEU A 197 11.84 -5.19 9.39
N SER A 198 12.28 -4.21 10.19
CA SER A 198 11.40 -3.28 10.91
C SER A 198 10.95 -2.14 10.01
N SER A 199 9.66 -1.78 10.07
CA SER A 199 9.13 -0.64 9.28
C SER A 199 9.32 0.70 10.00
N ARG A 200 9.56 0.69 11.31
CA ARG A 200 9.93 1.87 12.11
C ARG A 200 11.44 1.90 12.26
N ILE A 201 12.07 2.95 11.77
CA ILE A 201 13.53 3.13 11.77
C ILE A 201 13.88 4.57 12.13
N SER A 202 15.13 4.83 12.49
CA SER A 202 15.61 6.20 12.71
C SER A 202 16.28 6.75 11.45
N SER A 203 16.52 8.06 11.39
CA SER A 203 17.31 8.67 10.31
C SER A 203 18.77 8.19 10.27
N ALA A 204 19.25 7.58 11.35
CA ALA A 204 20.57 6.95 11.43
C ALA A 204 20.56 5.46 11.07
N THR A 205 19.40 4.88 10.74
CA THR A 205 19.29 3.46 10.40
C THR A 205 19.54 3.26 8.91
N PRO A 206 20.57 2.50 8.50
CA PRO A 206 20.85 2.27 7.09
C PRO A 206 19.83 1.31 6.47
N VAL A 207 19.28 1.69 5.32
CA VAL A 207 18.47 0.83 4.46
C VAL A 207 19.36 0.08 3.49
N SER A 208 19.23 -1.23 3.45
CA SER A 208 19.98 -2.11 2.54
C SER A 208 19.03 -2.93 1.68
N ILE A 209 19.46 -3.31 0.48
CA ILE A 209 18.66 -4.11 -0.44
C ILE A 209 19.50 -5.29 -0.89
N THR A 210 18.98 -6.50 -0.70
CA THR A 210 19.62 -7.73 -1.18
C THR A 210 18.63 -8.53 -2.00
N ALA A 211 19.11 -9.41 -2.87
CA ALA A 211 18.27 -10.31 -3.63
C ALA A 211 18.99 -11.65 -3.68
N ALA A 212 18.62 -12.56 -2.80
CA ALA A 212 19.23 -13.88 -2.70
C ALA A 212 18.22 -14.93 -2.30
N ARG A 213 18.38 -16.13 -2.86
CA ARG A 213 17.69 -17.35 -2.45
C ARG A 213 18.68 -18.30 -1.79
N TYR A 214 18.18 -19.11 -0.87
CA TYR A 214 18.96 -20.11 -0.16
C TYR A 214 18.46 -21.49 -0.54
N VAL A 215 19.34 -22.33 -1.07
CA VAL A 215 19.02 -23.70 -1.49
C VAL A 215 19.71 -24.67 -0.55
N VAL A 216 18.97 -25.66 -0.05
CA VAL A 216 19.53 -26.71 0.80
C VAL A 216 20.41 -27.62 -0.06
N GLN A 217 21.71 -27.69 0.25
CA GLN A 217 22.65 -28.54 -0.48
C GLN A 217 22.23 -30.01 -0.36
N GLY A 218 22.08 -30.69 -1.50
CA GLY A 218 21.70 -32.10 -1.57
C GLY A 218 20.19 -32.40 -1.49
N GLY A 219 19.35 -31.42 -1.10
CA GLY A 219 17.91 -31.59 -0.97
C GLY A 219 17.06 -30.96 -2.09
N GLY A 220 17.64 -30.08 -2.90
CA GLY A 220 16.95 -29.38 -3.99
C GLY A 220 15.86 -28.37 -3.56
N GLY A 221 15.50 -28.34 -2.27
CA GLY A 221 14.53 -27.40 -1.72
C GLY A 221 15.15 -26.02 -1.46
N ALA A 222 14.47 -24.98 -1.91
CA ALA A 222 14.81 -23.60 -1.59
C ALA A 222 14.03 -23.11 -0.36
N LEU A 223 14.65 -22.25 0.45
CA LEU A 223 13.94 -21.51 1.48
C LEU A 223 12.93 -20.56 0.82
N GLY A 224 11.74 -20.45 1.42
CA GLY A 224 10.75 -19.45 1.02
C GLY A 224 11.29 -18.03 1.21
N LYS A 225 10.68 -17.06 0.49
CA LYS A 225 11.09 -15.65 0.47
C LYS A 225 11.28 -15.06 1.87
N ASP A 226 10.32 -15.30 2.77
CA ASP A 226 10.37 -14.74 4.12
C ASP A 226 11.50 -15.37 4.94
N ALA A 227 11.68 -16.68 4.85
CA ALA A 227 12.78 -17.36 5.53
C ALA A 227 14.16 -16.89 5.01
N ALA A 228 14.31 -16.70 3.70
CA ALA A 228 15.50 -16.12 3.12
C ALA A 228 15.78 -14.70 3.64
N ALA A 229 14.74 -13.88 3.84
CA ALA A 229 14.88 -12.54 4.39
C ALA A 229 15.41 -12.53 5.83
N PHE A 230 14.99 -13.48 6.68
CA PHE A 230 15.54 -13.65 8.03
C PHE A 230 17.01 -14.07 8.01
N VAL A 231 17.40 -14.95 7.09
CA VAL A 231 18.81 -15.34 6.91
C VAL A 231 19.65 -14.16 6.41
N GLU A 232 19.17 -13.40 5.42
CA GLU A 232 19.86 -12.18 4.95
C GLU A 232 20.00 -11.13 6.06
N ALA A 233 18.95 -10.92 6.86
CA ALA A 233 19.01 -9.99 8.00
C ALA A 233 20.11 -10.39 9.00
N ALA A 234 20.25 -11.68 9.28
CA ALA A 234 21.32 -12.19 10.14
C ALA A 234 22.70 -12.14 9.49
N MET A 235 22.81 -12.34 8.17
CA MET A 235 24.06 -12.19 7.42
C MET A 235 24.62 -10.76 7.45
N MET A 236 23.77 -9.75 7.70
CA MET A 236 24.21 -8.37 7.88
C MET A 236 24.84 -8.10 9.26
N GLY A 237 24.72 -9.04 10.20
CA GLY A 237 25.39 -8.98 11.50
C GLY A 237 26.90 -9.23 11.43
N SER A 238 27.57 -9.18 12.57
CA SER A 238 29.04 -9.41 12.66
C SER A 238 29.41 -10.68 13.41
N THR A 239 28.45 -11.32 14.07
CA THR A 239 28.67 -12.47 14.95
C THR A 239 27.83 -13.64 14.50
N ARG A 240 28.36 -14.86 14.71
CA ARG A 240 27.60 -16.09 14.53
C ARG A 240 26.33 -16.04 15.38
N CYS A 241 25.19 -16.35 14.79
CA CYS A 241 23.90 -16.38 15.48
C CYS A 241 23.02 -17.52 14.97
N THR A 242 22.03 -17.89 15.79
CA THR A 242 20.98 -18.84 15.38
C THR A 242 19.68 -18.07 15.21
N VAL A 243 19.07 -18.21 14.03
CA VAL A 243 17.82 -17.54 13.67
C VAL A 243 16.70 -18.57 13.61
N THR A 244 15.55 -18.27 14.19
CA THR A 244 14.34 -19.06 14.03
C THR A 244 13.55 -18.51 12.85
N LEU A 245 13.27 -19.35 11.86
CA LEU A 245 12.53 -19.02 10.66
C LEU A 245 11.01 -18.97 10.94
N PRO A 246 10.19 -18.33 10.08
CA PRO A 246 8.74 -18.18 10.30
C PRO A 246 7.97 -19.50 10.52
N TYR A 247 8.47 -20.60 9.95
CA TYR A 247 7.88 -21.94 10.09
C TYR A 247 8.51 -22.77 11.22
N GLY A 248 9.31 -22.14 12.10
CA GLY A 248 9.85 -22.74 13.31
C GLY A 248 11.20 -23.45 13.17
N ALA A 249 11.69 -23.71 11.95
CA ALA A 249 13.03 -24.27 11.78
C ALA A 249 14.12 -23.25 12.18
N ARG A 250 15.30 -23.76 12.51
CA ARG A 250 16.41 -22.94 12.99
C ARG A 250 17.57 -22.98 12.00
N VAL A 251 18.19 -21.84 11.77
CA VAL A 251 19.35 -21.70 10.88
C VAL A 251 20.49 -21.10 11.68
N ILE A 252 21.66 -21.72 11.63
CA ILE A 252 22.91 -21.10 12.09
C ILE A 252 23.44 -20.25 10.95
N VAL A 253 23.74 -18.99 11.24
CA VAL A 253 24.31 -18.03 10.29
C VAL A 253 25.68 -17.61 10.80
N GLU A 254 26.68 -17.69 9.94
CA GLU A 254 28.04 -17.19 10.16
C GLU A 254 28.35 -16.07 9.15
N PRO A 255 28.11 -14.79 9.53
CA PRO A 255 28.29 -13.67 8.62
C PRO A 255 29.70 -13.54 8.06
N ASN A 256 30.72 -13.74 8.90
CA ASN A 256 32.14 -13.60 8.51
C ASN A 256 32.58 -14.65 7.49
N ALA A 257 32.03 -15.87 7.60
CA ALA A 257 32.28 -16.94 6.64
C ALA A 257 31.31 -16.91 5.44
N ARG A 258 30.31 -16.02 5.47
CA ARG A 258 29.18 -15.95 4.52
C ARG A 258 28.49 -17.31 4.33
N ALA A 259 28.33 -18.05 5.44
CA ALA A 259 27.84 -19.41 5.43
C ALA A 259 26.63 -19.58 6.36
N ALA A 260 25.71 -20.46 5.99
CA ALA A 260 24.55 -20.80 6.81
C ALA A 260 24.21 -22.28 6.72
N TRP A 261 23.64 -22.83 7.80
CA TRP A 261 23.26 -24.24 7.92
C TRP A 261 21.88 -24.36 8.54
N LEU A 262 21.01 -25.14 7.91
CA LEU A 262 19.71 -25.50 8.45
C LEU A 262 19.89 -26.59 9.52
N LEU A 263 19.49 -26.31 10.75
CA LEU A 263 19.55 -27.27 11.84
C LEU A 263 18.50 -28.36 11.68
N ASP A 264 18.90 -29.60 11.95
CA ASP A 264 18.00 -30.74 12.06
C ASP A 264 17.14 -30.65 13.34
N GLU A 265 16.05 -31.41 13.43
CA GLU A 265 15.09 -31.44 14.56
C GLU A 265 15.78 -31.68 15.92
N ASN A 266 16.95 -32.34 15.90
CA ASN A 266 17.76 -32.62 17.09
C ASN A 266 18.73 -31.49 17.49
N ASN A 267 18.67 -30.31 16.85
CA ASN A 267 19.55 -29.15 17.08
C ASN A 267 21.07 -29.47 16.99
N ARG A 268 21.46 -30.53 16.31
CA ARG A 268 22.87 -30.91 16.15
C ARG A 268 23.54 -30.00 15.12
N SER A 269 24.78 -29.61 15.40
CA SER A 269 25.62 -28.71 14.58
C SER A 269 25.97 -29.24 13.18
N ALA A 270 25.54 -30.44 12.82
CA ALA A 270 25.71 -31.05 11.49
C ALA A 270 24.48 -30.79 10.60
N GLY A 271 24.01 -29.56 10.58
CA GLY A 271 22.88 -29.12 9.76
C GLY A 271 23.19 -29.15 8.26
N ALA A 272 22.16 -29.19 7.42
CA ALA A 272 22.33 -29.15 5.96
C ALA A 272 22.80 -27.75 5.52
N PRO A 273 23.94 -27.62 4.82
CA PRO A 273 24.44 -26.32 4.38
C PRO A 273 23.49 -25.66 3.37
N LEU A 274 23.35 -24.35 3.50
CA LEU A 274 22.55 -23.51 2.61
C LEU A 274 23.46 -22.82 1.59
N LEU A 275 23.20 -23.06 0.31
CA LEU A 275 23.84 -22.38 -0.80
C LEU A 275 23.11 -21.08 -1.08
N ARG A 276 23.84 -19.96 -1.01
CA ARG A 276 23.31 -18.63 -1.31
C ARG A 276 23.49 -18.31 -2.79
N GLU A 277 22.38 -18.07 -3.48
CA GLU A 277 22.36 -17.68 -4.88
C GLU A 277 21.75 -16.27 -5.00
N ALA A 278 22.52 -15.31 -5.50
CA ALA A 278 22.11 -13.91 -5.57
C ALA A 278 21.71 -13.49 -6.99
N ALA A 279 20.84 -12.47 -7.10
CA ALA A 279 20.55 -11.84 -8.38
C ALA A 279 21.79 -11.10 -8.91
N GLU A 280 21.87 -10.97 -10.23
CA GLU A 280 22.98 -10.30 -10.91
C GLU A 280 22.86 -8.77 -10.80
N ALA A 281 21.62 -8.24 -10.87
CA ALA A 281 21.36 -6.80 -10.75
C ALA A 281 20.24 -6.51 -9.74
N VAL A 282 20.40 -5.42 -9.00
CA VAL A 282 19.39 -4.87 -8.08
C VAL A 282 19.23 -3.36 -8.31
N ARG A 283 18.00 -2.90 -8.40
CA ARG A 283 17.61 -1.48 -8.55
C ARG A 283 16.61 -1.09 -7.48
N TYR A 284 16.51 0.21 -7.22
CA TYR A 284 15.53 0.74 -6.30
C TYR A 284 15.03 2.13 -6.69
N THR A 285 13.86 2.48 -6.18
CA THR A 285 13.33 3.85 -6.20
C THR A 285 12.73 4.17 -4.83
N VAL A 286 12.78 5.44 -4.46
CA VAL A 286 12.14 5.96 -3.25
C VAL A 286 11.04 6.89 -3.71
N ASP A 287 9.80 6.46 -3.52
CA ASP A 287 8.63 7.21 -3.94
C ASP A 287 8.41 8.34 -2.94
N ASN A 288 8.97 9.50 -3.26
CA ASN A 288 8.59 10.77 -2.68
C ASN A 288 8.08 11.66 -3.79
N MET A 289 6.77 11.84 -3.83
CA MET A 289 6.08 12.86 -4.63
C MET A 289 6.68 13.07 -6.04
N SER A 290 6.44 12.12 -6.96
CA SER A 290 6.61 12.22 -8.44
C SER A 290 7.91 11.76 -9.13
N SER A 291 8.91 11.23 -8.42
CA SER A 291 10.09 10.65 -9.12
C SER A 291 9.97 9.13 -9.33
N VAL A 292 9.95 8.70 -10.59
CA VAL A 292 9.79 7.29 -11.04
C VAL A 292 11.14 6.71 -11.52
N GLN A 293 12.27 7.34 -11.22
CA GLN A 293 13.57 6.91 -11.75
C GLN A 293 14.17 5.77 -10.92
N TRP A 294 14.26 4.58 -11.52
CA TRP A 294 14.99 3.44 -10.95
C TRP A 294 16.49 3.70 -10.94
N CYS A 295 17.09 3.60 -9.76
CA CYS A 295 18.52 3.76 -9.53
C CYS A 295 19.18 2.39 -9.28
N PRO A 296 20.39 2.13 -9.80
CA PRO A 296 21.14 0.94 -9.43
C PRO A 296 21.51 0.98 -7.94
N TYR A 297 21.28 -0.13 -7.24
CA TYR A 297 21.69 -0.26 -5.84
C TYR A 297 23.19 -0.55 -5.77
N THR A 298 23.93 0.27 -5.02
CA THR A 298 25.39 0.12 -4.87
C THR A 298 25.84 -0.01 -3.42
N ARG A 299 25.14 0.67 -2.50
CA ARG A 299 25.47 0.69 -1.08
C ARG A 299 24.24 1.05 -0.24
N PRO A 300 24.26 0.78 1.08
CA PRO A 300 23.22 1.22 1.98
C PRO A 300 23.01 2.74 1.94
N PHE A 301 21.77 3.17 2.11
CA PHE A 301 21.38 4.58 2.12
C PHE A 301 20.48 4.90 3.31
N TYR A 302 20.29 6.19 3.59
CA TYR A 302 19.52 6.66 4.75
C TYR A 302 18.32 7.45 4.28
N LEU A 303 17.20 7.27 4.96
CA LEU A 303 15.98 8.03 4.71
C LEU A 303 15.91 9.20 5.70
N PRO A 304 15.49 10.40 5.26
CA PRO A 304 15.20 11.48 6.18
C PRO A 304 13.92 11.20 6.99
N PRO A 305 13.65 11.94 8.07
CA PRO A 305 12.40 11.82 8.82
C PRO A 305 11.16 11.90 7.93
N GLY A 306 10.16 11.07 8.19
CA GLY A 306 8.94 11.00 7.39
C GLY A 306 8.55 9.58 6.99
N ARG A 307 7.61 9.47 6.05
CA ARG A 307 7.10 8.19 5.54
C ARG A 307 7.53 8.01 4.09
N TRP A 308 8.17 6.88 3.81
CA TRP A 308 8.80 6.62 2.52
C TRP A 308 8.41 5.25 2.01
N CYS A 309 7.99 5.17 0.75
CA CYS A 309 7.82 3.90 0.05
C CYS A 309 9.08 3.63 -0.77
N ILE A 310 9.75 2.52 -0.49
CA ILE A 310 10.89 2.04 -1.25
C ILE A 310 10.42 0.89 -2.10
N ARG A 311 10.67 0.96 -3.41
CA ARG A 311 10.50 -0.17 -4.32
C ARG A 311 11.88 -0.68 -4.71
N ALA A 312 12.05 -1.99 -4.72
CA ALA A 312 13.24 -2.65 -5.16
C ALA A 312 12.91 -3.65 -6.27
N GLU A 313 13.84 -3.81 -7.20
CA GLU A 313 13.75 -4.69 -8.35
C GLU A 313 15.03 -5.54 -8.40
N SER A 314 14.90 -6.83 -8.65
CA SER A 314 16.01 -7.70 -9.02
C SER A 314 15.81 -8.24 -10.43
N SER A 315 16.91 -8.40 -11.17
CA SER A 315 16.86 -8.93 -12.53
C SER A 315 18.10 -9.73 -12.92
N THR A 316 17.96 -10.52 -13.98
CA THR A 316 19.09 -11.10 -14.73
C THR A 316 19.86 -10.00 -15.48
N ALA A 317 21.11 -10.26 -15.85
CA ALA A 317 21.96 -9.36 -16.62
C ALA A 317 21.32 -8.96 -17.96
N ASP A 318 20.54 -9.85 -18.56
CA ASP A 318 19.78 -9.59 -19.80
C ASP A 318 18.34 -9.08 -19.56
N HIS A 319 17.95 -8.90 -18.30
CA HIS A 319 16.64 -8.38 -17.85
C HIS A 319 15.43 -9.17 -18.37
N ARG A 320 15.61 -10.44 -18.72
CA ARG A 320 14.50 -11.31 -19.15
C ARG A 320 13.59 -11.71 -18.00
N CYS A 321 14.13 -11.76 -16.79
CA CYS A 321 13.39 -12.11 -15.58
C CYS A 321 13.55 -10.98 -14.57
N ILE A 322 12.43 -10.50 -14.04
CA ILE A 322 12.35 -9.34 -13.16
C ILE A 322 11.43 -9.69 -12.00
N GLU A 323 11.89 -9.41 -10.78
CA GLU A 323 11.12 -9.53 -9.55
C GLU A 323 11.12 -8.20 -8.82
N THR A 324 9.99 -7.80 -8.25
CA THR A 324 9.86 -6.52 -7.54
C THR A 324 9.26 -6.68 -6.16
N VAL A 325 9.62 -5.77 -5.25
CA VAL A 325 9.02 -5.66 -3.92
C VAL A 325 8.89 -4.20 -3.55
N SER A 326 7.87 -3.87 -2.77
CA SER A 326 7.70 -2.54 -2.18
C SER A 326 7.66 -2.64 -0.66
N ARG A 327 8.15 -1.61 0.01
CA ARG A 327 8.11 -1.54 1.47
C ARG A 327 8.06 -0.11 1.96
N VAL A 328 7.24 0.10 2.99
CA VAL A 328 7.06 1.42 3.61
C VAL A 328 7.85 1.50 4.90
N PHE A 329 8.62 2.57 5.04
CA PHE A 329 9.31 2.94 6.27
C PHE A 329 8.69 4.20 6.87
N THR A 330 8.57 4.20 8.18
CA THR A 330 8.35 5.39 9.00
C THR A 330 9.66 5.71 9.71
N VAL A 331 10.19 6.89 9.43
CA VAL A 331 11.45 7.37 9.98
C VAL A 331 11.16 8.41 11.05
N ASP A 332 11.70 8.22 12.25
CA ASP A 332 11.44 9.08 13.41
C ASP A 332 11.59 10.57 13.08
N ILE A 333 10.52 11.33 13.36
CA ILE A 333 10.52 12.79 13.31
C ILE A 333 10.98 13.25 14.69
N VAL A 334 12.22 13.72 14.79
CA VAL A 334 12.67 14.40 16.02
C VAL A 334 11.77 15.63 16.17
N PRO A 335 10.94 15.74 17.23
CA PRO A 335 10.22 16.97 17.48
C PRO A 335 11.28 18.06 17.70
N GLN A 336 11.29 19.08 16.84
CA GLN A 336 12.01 20.31 17.16
C GLN A 336 11.29 20.92 18.37
N ASN A 337 11.88 20.77 19.55
CA ASN A 337 11.52 21.61 20.68
C ASN A 337 11.84 23.07 20.28
N ARG A 338 10.79 23.85 20.06
CA ARG A 338 10.80 25.31 20.09
C ARG A 338 9.62 25.78 20.92
#